data_AF-A0A925DKB3-F1
#
_entry.id   AF-A0A925DKB3-F1
#
_cell.length_a   1.000
_cell.length_b   1.000
_cell.length_c   1.000
_cell.angle_alpha   90.00
_cell.angle_beta   90.00
_cell.angle_gamma   90.00
#
_symmetry.space_group_name_H-M   'P 1'
#
loop_
_entity.id
_entity.type
_entity.pdbx_description
1 polymer ?
#
loop_
_entity_poly.entity_id
_entity_poly.type
_entity_poly.pdbx_seq_one_letter_code
_entity_poly.pdbx_strand_id
1 'polypeptide(L)'
;MKKLLIFSLLCTLGVSLFAQNSSKKNKNHYFVFIDDTSFVASMPEQGATLTAFFKNDTLYKIKTWFGFNFGDVTREYFYWNDTLSLILETQKMYASTAVPKINPDSIKAHYTGRYIFKKGKLTDISQKGNYSISDTPSTKAETEATFMMLSDKYRKVAYAKAKKKKNRTKVTE
;
A
#
# COMPACT_ATOMS: atom_id res chain seq x y z
N MET A 1 -22.01 -77.80 12.69
CA MET A 1 -22.45 -76.41 13.00
C MET A 1 -21.58 -75.44 12.23
N LYS A 2 -22.23 -74.48 11.53
CA LYS A 2 -21.74 -73.18 10.98
C LYS A 2 -20.50 -73.23 10.05
N LYS A 3 -20.68 -73.09 8.72
CA LYS A 3 -20.79 -71.82 7.92
C LYS A 3 -19.40 -71.16 7.74
N LEU A 4 -18.93 -70.64 6.61
CA LEU A 4 -19.44 -70.32 5.26
C LEU A 4 -18.17 -69.77 4.52
N LEU A 5 -17.67 -70.39 3.44
CA LEU A 5 -17.74 -69.93 2.04
C LEU A 5 -17.32 -68.47 1.73
N ILE A 6 -16.38 -68.38 0.77
CA ILE A 6 -16.45 -67.59 -0.49
C ILE A 6 -15.79 -66.18 -0.60
N PHE A 7 -14.85 -66.15 -1.55
CA PHE A 7 -14.51 -65.18 -2.61
C PHE A 7 -13.92 -63.78 -2.35
N SER A 8 -12.84 -63.58 -3.11
CA SER A 8 -12.29 -62.37 -3.72
C SER A 8 -13.25 -61.21 -3.98
N LEU A 9 -12.76 -59.97 -3.78
CA LEU A 9 -13.02 -58.88 -4.73
C LEU A 9 -12.00 -57.72 -4.59
N LEU A 10 -11.48 -57.30 -5.75
CA LEU A 10 -10.79 -56.03 -5.97
C LEU A 10 -11.62 -54.85 -5.43
N CYS A 11 -10.99 -53.94 -4.69
CA CYS A 11 -11.47 -52.56 -4.57
C CYS A 11 -10.37 -51.59 -4.98
N THR A 12 -10.46 -51.15 -6.23
CA THR A 12 -9.85 -49.92 -6.74
C THR A 12 -10.44 -48.74 -5.96
N LEU A 13 -9.68 -48.15 -5.05
CA LEU A 13 -10.05 -46.88 -4.43
C LEU A 13 -9.72 -45.76 -5.42
N GLY A 14 -10.79 -45.16 -5.94
CA GLY A 14 -10.76 -44.10 -6.94
C GLY A 14 -10.00 -42.88 -6.44
N VAL A 15 -9.06 -42.43 -7.27
CA VAL A 15 -8.43 -41.11 -7.16
C VAL A 15 -9.47 -40.11 -7.63
N SER A 16 -10.14 -39.41 -6.71
CA SER A 16 -10.94 -38.24 -7.06
C SER A 16 -9.98 -37.12 -7.49
N LEU A 17 -9.79 -37.01 -8.80
CA LEU A 17 -9.24 -35.82 -9.44
C LEU A 17 -10.18 -34.65 -9.14
N PHE A 18 -9.89 -33.90 -8.07
CA PHE A 18 -10.41 -32.54 -7.94
C PHE A 18 -9.78 -31.71 -9.05
N ALA A 19 -10.51 -31.58 -10.17
CA ALA A 19 -10.24 -30.57 -11.16
C ALA A 19 -10.23 -29.20 -10.45
N GLN A 20 -9.04 -28.62 -10.28
CA GLN A 20 -8.89 -27.21 -9.94
C GLN A 20 -9.44 -26.40 -11.11
N ASN A 21 -10.74 -26.14 -11.09
CA ASN A 21 -11.35 -25.15 -11.95
C ASN A 21 -10.97 -23.77 -11.41
N SER A 22 -9.72 -23.37 -11.63
CA SER A 22 -9.27 -22.00 -11.40
C SER A 22 -9.87 -21.14 -12.50
N SER A 23 -11.18 -20.85 -12.40
CA SER A 23 -11.77 -19.78 -13.18
C SER A 23 -10.92 -18.54 -12.88
N LYS A 24 -10.33 -17.93 -13.93
CA LYS A 24 -9.66 -16.64 -13.84
C LYS A 24 -10.69 -15.62 -13.38
N LYS A 25 -10.89 -15.51 -12.06
CA LYS A 25 -11.77 -14.51 -11.45
C LYS A 25 -11.23 -13.16 -11.89
N ASN A 26 -12.00 -12.45 -12.71
CA ASN A 26 -11.59 -11.18 -13.29
C ASN A 26 -11.22 -10.25 -12.12
N LYS A 27 -9.95 -9.89 -12.00
CA LYS A 27 -9.43 -9.16 -10.84
C LYS A 27 -9.98 -7.75 -10.90
N ASN A 28 -10.81 -7.37 -9.93
CA ASN A 28 -11.34 -6.02 -9.86
C ASN A 28 -10.30 -5.11 -9.22
N HIS A 29 -9.58 -4.34 -10.04
CA HIS A 29 -8.67 -3.30 -9.61
C HIS A 29 -9.37 -1.94 -9.61
N TYR A 30 -9.34 -1.24 -8.49
CA TYR A 30 -9.86 0.11 -8.39
C TYR A 30 -9.03 0.95 -7.41
N PHE A 31 -9.19 2.26 -7.47
CA PHE A 31 -8.66 3.16 -6.45
C PHE A 31 -9.76 4.06 -5.89
N VAL A 32 -9.48 4.63 -4.73
CA VAL A 32 -10.21 5.78 -4.18
C VAL A 32 -9.24 6.93 -4.01
N PHE A 33 -9.74 8.14 -4.24
CA PHE A 33 -8.98 9.38 -4.13
C PHE A 33 -9.54 10.24 -2.99
N ILE A 34 -8.63 10.86 -2.24
CA ILE A 34 -8.92 11.69 -1.07
C ILE A 34 -7.98 12.90 -1.10
N ASP A 35 -8.55 14.09 -1.13
CA ASP A 35 -7.89 15.39 -1.18
C ASP A 35 -8.41 16.35 -0.08
N ASP A 36 -9.23 15.84 0.83
CA ASP A 36 -9.76 16.54 1.99
C ASP A 36 -8.89 16.29 3.24
N THR A 37 -9.23 16.96 4.34
CA THR A 37 -8.45 16.90 5.59
C THR A 37 -8.58 15.58 6.36
N SER A 38 -9.40 14.61 5.90
CA SER A 38 -9.68 13.38 6.67
C SER A 38 -8.46 12.52 7.00
N PHE A 39 -7.36 12.68 6.26
CA PHE A 39 -6.13 11.91 6.48
C PHE A 39 -4.97 12.75 7.05
N VAL A 40 -5.11 14.07 7.15
CA VAL A 40 -4.08 14.97 7.69
C VAL A 40 -4.56 15.65 8.98
N ALA A 41 -3.67 16.21 9.78
CA ALA A 41 -4.07 17.04 10.92
C ALA A 41 -4.33 18.48 10.46
N SER A 42 -3.45 18.97 9.60
CA SER A 42 -3.55 20.24 8.90
C SER A 42 -3.14 20.03 7.44
N MET A 43 -3.75 20.80 6.53
CA MET A 43 -3.40 20.73 5.12
C MET A 43 -2.09 21.50 4.86
N PRO A 44 -1.11 20.93 4.13
CA PRO A 44 0.08 21.66 3.68
C PRO A 44 -0.27 22.85 2.78
N GLU A 45 0.67 23.78 2.59
CA GLU A 45 0.43 25.02 1.83
C GLU A 45 0.04 24.77 0.38
N GLN A 46 0.59 23.71 -0.23
CA GLN A 46 0.26 23.30 -1.60
C GLN A 46 -0.72 22.11 -1.63
N GLY A 47 -1.29 21.74 -0.49
CA GLY A 47 -2.24 20.64 -0.37
C GLY A 47 -1.61 19.28 -0.14
N ALA A 48 -2.48 18.27 -0.05
CA ALA A 48 -2.10 16.87 0.09
C ALA A 48 -3.12 15.97 -0.60
N THR A 49 -2.67 14.81 -1.04
CA THR A 49 -3.56 13.76 -1.57
C THR A 49 -3.22 12.39 -1.02
N LEU A 50 -4.22 11.52 -0.95
CA LEU A 50 -4.11 10.11 -0.64
C LEU A 50 -4.90 9.32 -1.68
N THR A 51 -4.19 8.48 -2.42
CA THR A 51 -4.76 7.52 -3.37
C THR A 51 -4.54 6.11 -2.85
N ALA A 52 -5.62 5.38 -2.61
CA ALA A 52 -5.56 4.00 -2.12
C ALA A 52 -6.07 3.03 -3.18
N PHE A 53 -5.29 1.98 -3.45
CA PHE A 53 -5.53 1.01 -4.51
C PHE A 53 -5.94 -0.34 -3.92
N PHE A 54 -7.01 -0.89 -4.48
CA PHE A 54 -7.65 -2.10 -4.05
C PHE A 54 -7.70 -3.13 -5.17
N LYS A 55 -7.54 -4.39 -4.78
CA LYS A 55 -7.70 -5.55 -5.63
C LYS A 55 -8.67 -6.50 -4.96
N ASN A 56 -9.82 -6.73 -5.58
CA ASN A 56 -10.89 -7.55 -5.00
C ASN A 56 -11.23 -7.10 -3.56
N ASP A 57 -11.36 -5.79 -3.37
CA ASP A 57 -11.64 -5.14 -2.07
C ASP A 57 -10.54 -5.30 -0.99
N THR A 58 -9.39 -5.88 -1.33
CA THR A 58 -8.19 -5.95 -0.47
C THR A 58 -7.25 -4.79 -0.82
N LEU A 59 -6.77 -4.06 0.18
CA LEU A 59 -5.84 -2.94 -0.05
C LEU A 59 -4.46 -3.50 -0.38
N TYR A 60 -3.83 -2.98 -1.44
CA TYR A 60 -2.45 -3.39 -1.78
C TYR A 60 -1.47 -2.23 -1.88
N LYS A 61 -1.96 -0.99 -2.06
CA LYS A 61 -1.10 0.19 -2.12
C LYS A 61 -1.83 1.44 -1.60
N ILE A 62 -1.12 2.30 -0.88
CA ILE A 62 -1.52 3.70 -0.65
C ILE A 62 -0.38 4.59 -1.17
N LYS A 63 -0.71 5.62 -1.94
CA LYS A 63 0.20 6.71 -2.30
C LYS A 63 -0.28 7.99 -1.65
N THR A 64 0.57 8.62 -0.85
CA THR A 64 0.34 9.97 -0.32
C THR A 64 1.28 10.95 -0.99
N TRP A 65 0.79 12.15 -1.26
CA TRP A 65 1.59 13.29 -1.70
C TRP A 65 1.29 14.48 -0.79
N PHE A 66 2.34 15.17 -0.34
CA PHE A 66 2.27 16.37 0.47
C PHE A 66 3.08 17.45 -0.22
N GLY A 67 2.44 18.56 -0.59
CA GLY A 67 3.09 19.67 -1.26
C GLY A 67 3.37 20.83 -0.32
N PHE A 68 4.60 21.31 -0.33
CA PHE A 68 5.07 22.45 0.44
C PHE A 68 5.63 23.53 -0.50
N ASN A 69 5.82 24.75 0.01
CA ASN A 69 6.39 25.84 -0.79
C ASN A 69 7.85 25.58 -1.25
N PHE A 70 8.55 24.69 -0.55
CA PHE A 70 9.96 24.36 -0.77
C PHE A 70 10.17 22.94 -1.31
N GLY A 71 9.11 22.22 -1.67
CA GLY A 71 9.23 20.89 -2.22
C GLY A 71 7.99 20.02 -2.04
N ASP A 72 8.14 18.73 -2.26
CA ASP A 72 7.09 17.75 -1.98
C ASP A 72 7.64 16.47 -1.35
N VAL A 73 6.74 15.79 -0.63
CA VAL A 73 6.99 14.45 -0.09
C VAL A 73 5.96 13.48 -0.66
N THR A 74 6.46 12.44 -1.33
CA THR A 74 5.66 11.31 -1.76
C THR A 74 6.01 10.08 -0.91
N ARG A 75 4.99 9.39 -0.40
CA ARG A 75 5.15 8.08 0.26
C ARG A 75 4.22 7.05 -0.34
N GLU A 76 4.77 5.88 -0.62
CA GLU A 76 4.02 4.72 -1.11
C GLU A 76 4.11 3.60 -0.08
N TYR A 77 2.96 3.18 0.43
CA TYR A 77 2.80 2.09 1.38
C TYR A 77 2.29 0.88 0.59
N PHE A 78 3.00 -0.24 0.66
CA PHE A 78 2.62 -1.47 0.01
C PHE A 78 2.18 -2.50 1.05
N TYR A 79 1.10 -3.20 0.72
CA TYR A 79 0.47 -4.16 1.60
C TYR A 79 0.43 -5.52 0.93
N TRP A 80 0.76 -6.56 1.71
CA TRP A 80 0.54 -7.94 1.33
C TRP A 80 -0.49 -8.54 2.29
N ASN A 81 -1.65 -8.96 1.77
CA ASN A 81 -2.79 -9.43 2.58
C ASN A 81 -3.12 -8.46 3.72
N ASP A 82 -3.34 -7.19 3.38
CA ASP A 82 -3.63 -6.08 4.32
C ASP A 82 -2.58 -5.80 5.40
N THR A 83 -1.40 -6.43 5.30
CA THR A 83 -0.26 -6.21 6.20
C THR A 83 0.78 -5.35 5.52
N LEU A 84 1.22 -4.28 6.19
CA LEU A 84 2.29 -3.41 5.69
C LEU A 84 3.58 -4.22 5.48
N SER A 85 4.13 -4.13 4.27
CA SER A 85 5.36 -4.86 3.89
C SER A 85 6.50 -3.94 3.47
N LEU A 86 6.18 -2.80 2.85
CA LEU A 86 7.17 -1.89 2.30
C LEU A 86 6.64 -0.46 2.33
N ILE A 87 7.52 0.47 2.66
CA ILE A 87 7.31 1.89 2.41
C ILE A 87 8.44 2.39 1.51
N LEU A 88 8.06 3.11 0.46
CA LEU A 88 8.96 3.92 -0.34
C LEU A 88 8.67 5.38 -0.08
N GLU A 89 9.71 6.16 0.14
CA GLU A 89 9.62 7.60 0.35
C GLU A 89 10.51 8.32 -0.64
N THR A 90 10.03 9.45 -1.14
CA THR A 90 10.80 10.35 -1.99
C THR A 90 10.49 11.77 -1.58
N GLN A 91 11.54 12.58 -1.44
CA GLN A 91 11.41 14.03 -1.25
C GLN A 91 12.09 14.74 -2.40
N LYS A 92 11.42 15.75 -2.92
CA LYS A 92 11.98 16.67 -3.91
C LYS A 92 12.01 18.05 -3.29
N MET A 93 13.12 18.76 -3.46
CA MET A 93 13.29 20.12 -2.96
C MET A 93 13.25 21.08 -4.15
N TYR A 94 12.35 22.04 -4.11
CA TYR A 94 12.22 23.08 -5.13
C TYR A 94 11.36 24.24 -4.62
N ALA A 95 11.68 25.46 -5.05
CA ALA A 95 10.80 26.59 -4.78
C ALA A 95 9.57 26.50 -5.71
N SER A 96 8.40 26.16 -5.15
CA SER A 96 7.16 26.04 -5.94
C SER A 96 6.69 27.40 -6.51
N THR A 97 7.16 28.49 -5.89
CA THR A 97 6.90 29.88 -6.28
C THR A 97 7.97 30.46 -7.21
N ALA A 98 8.95 29.68 -7.66
CA ALA A 98 10.01 30.15 -8.55
C ALA A 98 9.46 30.69 -9.87
N VAL A 99 10.11 31.74 -10.40
CA VAL A 99 9.86 32.31 -11.71
C VAL A 99 11.15 32.22 -12.54
N PRO A 100 11.15 31.52 -13.69
CA PRO A 100 10.02 30.79 -14.28
C PRO A 100 9.61 29.56 -13.45
N LYS A 101 8.35 29.14 -13.60
CA LYS A 101 7.84 27.93 -12.91
C LYS A 101 8.69 26.73 -13.26
N ILE A 102 9.18 26.04 -12.23
CA ILE A 102 9.96 24.81 -12.39
C ILE A 102 8.96 23.65 -12.50
N ASN A 103 9.17 22.75 -13.48
CA ASN A 103 8.42 21.51 -13.56
C ASN A 103 8.90 20.54 -12.44
N PRO A 104 8.08 20.19 -11.43
CA PRO A 104 8.50 19.30 -10.35
C PRO A 104 8.91 17.90 -10.82
N ASP A 105 8.41 17.45 -11.97
CA ASP A 105 8.71 16.13 -12.51
C ASP A 105 10.12 16.02 -13.08
N SER A 106 10.75 17.13 -13.47
CA SER A 106 12.15 17.13 -13.91
C SER A 106 13.15 17.17 -12.75
N ILE A 107 12.67 17.37 -11.53
CA ILE A 107 13.50 17.54 -10.33
C ILE A 107 13.85 16.18 -9.75
N LYS A 108 15.16 15.92 -9.62
CA LYS A 108 15.66 14.71 -8.99
C LYS A 108 15.31 14.69 -7.51
N ALA A 109 15.04 13.50 -6.99
CA ALA A 109 14.85 13.28 -5.57
C ALA A 109 16.07 13.78 -4.77
N HIS A 110 15.82 14.63 -3.78
CA HIS A 110 16.81 15.05 -2.80
C HIS A 110 17.03 13.98 -1.73
N TYR A 111 15.97 13.22 -1.42
CA TYR A 111 15.98 12.09 -0.51
C TYR A 111 15.16 10.92 -1.07
N THR A 112 15.64 9.70 -0.85
CA THR A 112 14.85 8.48 -1.01
C THR A 112 15.00 7.57 0.21
N GLY A 113 13.90 6.97 0.63
CA GLY A 113 13.84 6.02 1.74
C GLY A 113 13.15 4.73 1.34
N ARG A 114 13.68 3.60 1.77
CA ARG A 114 13.09 2.27 1.64
C ARG A 114 13.04 1.60 3.00
N TYR A 115 11.85 1.20 3.43
CA TYR A 115 11.61 0.66 4.76
C TYR A 115 10.85 -0.66 4.65
N ILE A 116 11.47 -1.78 5.05
CA ILE A 116 10.89 -3.12 4.89
C ILE A 116 10.29 -3.61 6.19
N PHE A 117 9.02 -3.98 6.16
CA PHE A 117 8.29 -4.51 7.30
C PHE A 117 8.08 -6.02 7.18
N LYS A 118 8.31 -6.76 8.26
CA LYS A 118 7.99 -8.19 8.38
C LYS A 118 7.28 -8.43 9.70
N LYS A 119 6.09 -9.06 9.67
CA LYS A 119 5.27 -9.34 10.85
C LYS A 119 5.05 -8.10 11.73
N GLY A 120 4.79 -6.94 11.10
CA GLY A 120 4.56 -5.66 11.79
C GLY A 120 5.80 -5.00 12.38
N LYS A 121 7.01 -5.49 12.05
CA LYS A 121 8.29 -4.94 12.52
C LYS A 121 9.13 -4.40 11.37
N LEU A 122 9.76 -3.25 11.58
CA LEU A 122 10.71 -2.64 10.67
C LEU A 122 12.01 -3.45 10.71
N THR A 123 12.30 -4.14 9.62
CA THR A 123 13.44 -5.06 9.52
C THR A 123 14.63 -4.46 8.79
N ASP A 124 14.39 -3.59 7.82
CA ASP A 124 15.44 -2.97 7.00
C ASP A 124 15.11 -1.50 6.70
N ILE A 125 16.16 -0.68 6.65
CA ILE A 125 16.11 0.74 6.30
C ILE A 125 17.26 1.01 5.33
N SER A 126 16.92 1.51 4.14
CA SER A 126 17.90 1.97 3.15
C SER A 126 17.54 3.38 2.74
N GLN A 127 18.45 4.32 2.93
CA GLN A 127 18.23 5.75 2.69
C GLN A 127 19.33 6.31 1.80
N LYS A 128 18.99 7.29 0.96
CA LYS A 128 19.94 8.02 0.14
C LYS A 128 19.57 9.50 0.13
N GLY A 129 20.58 10.37 0.29
CA GLY A 129 20.40 11.82 0.32
C GLY A 129 20.07 12.33 1.73
N ASN A 130 19.81 13.63 1.83
CA ASN A 130 19.55 14.29 3.10
C ASN A 130 18.06 14.53 3.27
N TYR A 131 17.50 14.12 4.41
CA TYR A 131 16.11 14.38 4.71
C TYR A 131 15.97 15.85 5.12
N SER A 132 15.14 16.61 4.38
CA SER A 132 15.13 18.08 4.48
C SER A 132 13.75 18.65 4.83
N ILE A 133 12.71 17.82 4.82
CA ILE A 133 11.33 18.24 5.09
C ILE A 133 10.83 17.57 6.38
N SER A 134 10.98 18.29 7.49
CA SER A 134 10.57 18.07 8.90
C SER A 134 10.28 16.64 9.41
N ASP A 135 10.77 16.39 10.63
CA ASP A 135 10.54 15.20 11.47
C ASP A 135 10.97 13.88 10.84
N THR A 136 12.27 13.74 10.54
CA THR A 136 12.83 12.39 10.42
C THR A 136 12.78 11.76 11.82
N PRO A 137 12.13 10.61 11.98
CA PRO A 137 12.26 9.87 13.23
C PRO A 137 13.75 9.59 13.47
N SER A 138 14.25 9.97 14.63
CA SER A 138 15.69 9.96 14.93
C SER A 138 16.21 8.54 15.14
N THR A 139 15.30 7.59 15.43
CA THR A 139 15.63 6.19 15.64
C THR A 139 14.80 5.24 14.78
N LYS A 140 15.28 4.01 14.64
CA LYS A 140 14.54 2.91 14.01
C LYS A 140 13.19 2.65 14.69
N ALA A 141 13.14 2.75 16.03
CA ALA A 141 11.93 2.50 16.80
C ALA A 141 10.87 3.58 16.55
N GLU A 142 11.28 4.86 16.55
CA GLU A 142 10.39 5.98 16.20
C GLU A 142 9.93 5.89 14.74
N THR A 143 10.81 5.45 13.83
CA THR A 143 10.46 5.21 12.42
C THR A 143 9.39 4.14 12.29
N GLU A 144 9.58 2.98 12.96
CA GLU A 144 8.60 1.90 13.00
C GLU A 144 7.26 2.40 13.53
N ALA A 145 7.26 3.05 14.70
CA ALA A 145 6.05 3.54 15.34
C ALA A 145 5.29 4.54 14.48
N THR A 146 6.00 5.55 13.94
CA THR A 146 5.42 6.59 13.09
C THR A 146 4.78 5.99 11.84
N PHE A 147 5.51 5.14 11.12
CA PHE A 147 4.99 4.54 9.89
C PHE A 147 3.87 3.54 10.12
N MET A 148 3.90 2.77 11.20
CA MET A 148 2.79 1.89 11.57
C MET A 148 1.53 2.72 11.90
N MET A 149 1.69 3.80 12.66
CA MET A 149 0.59 4.72 13.00
C MET A 149 -0.02 5.37 11.75
N LEU A 150 0.82 5.94 10.87
CA LEU A 150 0.35 6.57 9.62
C LEU A 150 -0.30 5.55 8.68
N SER A 151 0.32 4.37 8.51
CA SER A 151 -0.23 3.28 7.70
C SER A 151 -1.62 2.87 8.17
N ASP A 152 -1.82 2.71 9.48
CA ASP A 152 -3.11 2.34 10.05
C ASP A 152 -4.16 3.46 9.86
N LYS A 153 -3.79 4.72 10.13
CA LYS A 153 -4.65 5.89 9.89
C LYS A 153 -5.13 5.93 8.44
N TYR A 154 -4.20 5.87 7.50
CA TYR A 154 -4.48 5.95 6.07
C TYR A 154 -5.33 4.78 5.58
N ARG A 155 -5.03 3.57 6.06
CA ARG A 155 -5.81 2.37 5.74
C ARG A 155 -7.26 2.52 6.21
N LYS A 156 -7.50 2.98 7.45
CA LYS A 156 -8.86 3.21 7.98
C LYS A 156 -9.66 4.18 7.11
N VAL A 157 -9.06 5.31 6.75
CA VAL A 157 -9.70 6.34 5.90
C VAL A 157 -9.97 5.78 4.49
N ALA A 158 -9.01 5.04 3.92
CA ALA A 158 -9.15 4.42 2.60
C ALA A 158 -10.33 3.41 2.56
N TYR A 159 -10.41 2.49 3.52
CA TYR A 159 -11.53 1.55 3.59
C TYR A 159 -12.87 2.26 3.79
N ALA A 160 -12.92 3.28 4.65
CA ALA A 160 -14.13 4.06 4.86
C ALA A 160 -14.61 4.73 3.55
N LYS A 161 -13.70 5.32 2.78
CA LYS A 161 -14.00 5.91 1.47
C LYS A 161 -14.46 4.85 0.46
N ALA A 162 -13.81 3.68 0.44
CA ALA A 162 -14.10 2.58 -0.48
C ALA A 162 -15.44 1.86 -0.23
N LYS A 163 -16.06 2.00 0.95
CA LYS A 163 -17.39 1.42 1.22
C LYS A 163 -18.47 1.89 0.23
N LYS A 164 -18.38 3.13 -0.26
CA LYS A 164 -19.32 3.67 -1.23
C LYS A 164 -18.82 3.37 -2.65
N LYS A 165 -19.53 2.52 -3.40
CA LYS A 165 -19.14 2.13 -4.79
C LYS A 165 -18.88 3.32 -5.71
N LYS A 166 -19.64 4.42 -5.56
CA LYS A 166 -19.45 5.66 -6.34
C LYS A 166 -18.08 6.32 -6.18
N ASN A 167 -17.36 6.02 -5.10
CA ASN A 167 -16.02 6.56 -4.85
C ASN A 167 -14.92 5.70 -5.50
N ARG A 168 -15.28 4.54 -6.08
CA ARG A 168 -14.33 3.59 -6.66
C ARG A 168 -14.14 3.90 -8.13
N THR A 169 -12.91 4.22 -8.50
CA THR A 169 -12.51 4.42 -9.89
C THR A 169 -11.75 3.21 -10.37
N LYS A 170 -12.16 2.59 -11.48
CA LYS A 170 -11.43 1.44 -12.05
C LYS A 170 -10.02 1.87 -12.44
N VAL A 171 -9.05 1.00 -12.17
CA VAL A 171 -7.71 1.15 -12.74
C VAL A 171 -7.80 0.70 -14.20
N THR A 172 -7.60 1.62 -15.13
CA THR A 172 -7.39 1.29 -16.55
C THR A 172 -5.94 0.86 -16.71
N GLU A 173 -5.73 -0.41 -17.07
CA GLU A 173 -4.43 -0.95 -17.50
C GLU A 173 -4.10 -0.48 -18.92
#